data_AF-I2K810-F1
#
_entry.id   AF-I2K810-F1
#
_cell.length_a   1.000
_cell.length_b   1.000
_cell.length_c   1.000
_cell.angle_alpha   90.00
_cell.angle_beta   90.00
_cell.angle_gamma   90.00
#
_symmetry.space_group_name_H-M   'P 1'
#
loop_
_entity.id
_entity.type
_entity.pdbx_description
1 polymer ?
#
loop_
_entity_poly.entity_id
_entity_poly.type
_entity_poly.pdbx_seq_one_letter_code
_entity_poly.pdbx_strand_id
1 'polypeptide(L)'
;MNKIVNKEEAFNTVKTDGMQLRKCSGDLRNDKEIVLEAVKNNPHSLQFADDKLQNDEELLSYVTKDDSYYYNLVDPRNGFRYDIPLLSPNDPVYYFKYIRYMKMKEQNEDTFEKILRWD
;
A
#
# COMPACT_ATOMS: atom_id res chain seq x y z
N MET A 1 2.67 -21.24 14.41
CA MET A 1 3.89 -20.40 14.29
C MET A 1 3.88 -19.42 15.45
N ASN A 2 4.98 -19.30 16.18
CA ASN A 2 5.10 -18.35 17.28
C ASN A 2 5.06 -16.92 16.72
N LYS A 3 4.24 -16.08 17.36
CA LYS A 3 4.05 -14.68 17.03
C LYS A 3 5.18 -13.88 17.68
N ILE A 4 5.87 -13.05 16.92
CA ILE A 4 6.95 -12.19 17.45
C ILE A 4 6.28 -11.06 18.23
N VAL A 5 6.64 -10.90 19.49
CA VAL A 5 6.09 -9.87 20.40
C VAL A 5 7.15 -8.92 20.94
N ASN A 6 8.43 -9.26 20.78
CA ASN A 6 9.56 -8.46 21.22
C ASN A 6 10.02 -7.52 20.09
N LYS A 7 10.24 -6.25 20.42
CA LYS A 7 10.64 -5.21 19.45
C LYS A 7 12.04 -5.44 18.84
N GLU A 8 13.02 -5.89 19.63
CA GLU A 8 14.37 -6.18 19.16
C GLU A 8 14.38 -7.39 18.20
N GLU A 9 13.67 -8.45 18.56
CA GLU A 9 13.48 -9.62 17.69
C GLU A 9 12.78 -9.23 16.39
N ALA A 10 11.73 -8.40 16.48
CA ALA A 10 11.03 -7.87 15.32
C ALA A 10 11.97 -7.07 14.40
N PHE A 11 12.79 -6.18 14.97
CA PHE A 11 13.73 -5.36 14.21
C PHE A 11 14.73 -6.21 13.44
N ASN A 12 15.39 -7.15 14.11
CA ASN A 12 16.35 -8.06 13.46
C ASN A 12 15.69 -8.92 12.37
N THR A 13 14.45 -9.33 12.62
CA THR A 13 13.68 -10.16 11.70
C THR A 13 13.29 -9.39 10.43
N VAL A 14 12.70 -8.20 10.55
CA VAL A 14 12.26 -7.39 9.39
C VAL A 14 13.44 -6.80 8.62
N LYS A 15 14.57 -6.55 9.29
CA LYS A 15 15.80 -6.12 8.64
C LYS A 15 16.39 -7.18 7.70
N THR A 16 16.17 -8.46 8.01
CA THR A 16 16.62 -9.58 7.18
C THR A 16 15.65 -9.85 6.03
N ASP A 17 14.34 -9.84 6.31
CA ASP A 17 13.26 -9.98 5.33
C ASP A 17 12.03 -9.18 5.79
N GLY A 18 11.73 -8.08 5.10
CA GLY A 18 10.63 -7.18 5.44
C GLY A 18 9.27 -7.90 5.46
N MET A 19 9.07 -8.96 4.68
CA MET A 19 7.82 -9.72 4.67
C MET A 19 7.55 -10.44 6.00
N GLN A 20 8.56 -10.58 6.86
CA GLN A 20 8.39 -11.18 8.19
C GLN A 20 7.59 -10.30 9.16
N LEU A 21 7.29 -9.04 8.79
CA LEU A 21 6.35 -8.19 9.52
C LEU A 21 5.01 -8.90 9.78
N ARG A 22 4.57 -9.80 8.87
CA ARG A 22 3.36 -10.63 9.02
C ARG A 22 3.36 -11.55 10.26
N LYS A 23 4.53 -11.86 10.82
CA LYS A 23 4.68 -12.69 12.02
C LYS A 23 4.67 -11.89 13.32
N CYS A 24 4.77 -10.56 13.23
CA CYS A 24 4.82 -9.67 14.37
C CYS A 24 3.44 -9.50 15.02
N SER A 25 3.44 -9.01 16.26
CA SER A 25 2.22 -8.74 17.00
C SER A 25 1.41 -7.59 16.39
N GLY A 26 0.17 -7.40 16.84
CA GLY A 26 -0.62 -6.25 16.40
C GLY A 26 0.09 -4.95 16.78
N ASP A 27 0.53 -4.86 18.03
CA ASP A 27 1.26 -3.70 18.57
C ASP A 27 2.52 -3.39 17.77
N LEU A 28 3.29 -4.40 17.37
CA LEU A 28 4.49 -4.24 16.56
C LEU A 28 4.19 -3.88 15.09
N ARG A 29 3.06 -4.35 14.54
CA ARG A 29 2.60 -3.94 13.19
C ARG A 29 2.03 -2.52 13.18
N ASN A 30 1.76 -1.96 14.36
CA ASN A 30 1.40 -0.57 14.58
C ASN A 30 2.59 0.28 15.06
N ASP A 31 3.79 -0.30 15.20
CA ASP A 31 5.01 0.45 15.53
C ASP A 31 5.65 0.97 14.23
N LYS A 32 5.55 2.28 14.00
CA LYS A 32 6.03 2.93 12.78
C LYS A 32 7.51 2.68 12.51
N GLU A 33 8.34 2.54 13.55
CA GLU A 33 9.78 2.30 13.38
C GLU A 33 10.05 0.90 12.81
N ILE A 34 9.35 -0.11 13.33
CA ILE A 34 9.44 -1.49 12.85
C ILE A 34 8.89 -1.61 11.43
N VAL A 35 7.75 -0.97 11.16
CA VAL A 35 7.15 -0.96 9.82
C VAL A 35 8.05 -0.26 8.81
N LEU A 36 8.64 0.88 9.17
CA LEU A 36 9.57 1.60 8.30
C LEU A 36 10.78 0.74 7.93
N GLU A 37 11.37 0.04 8.90
CA GLU A 37 12.51 -0.85 8.64
C GLU A 37 12.12 -2.00 7.71
N ALA A 38 10.93 -2.58 7.93
CA ALA A 38 10.38 -3.63 7.05
C ALA A 38 10.17 -3.12 5.62
N VAL A 39 9.61 -1.92 5.47
CA VAL A 39 9.31 -1.29 4.17
C VAL A 39 10.56 -0.90 3.41
N LYS A 40 11.58 -0.38 4.10
CA LYS A 40 12.91 -0.10 3.51
C LYS A 40 13.58 -1.35 2.97
N ASN A 41 13.41 -2.50 3.64
CA ASN A 41 13.92 -3.79 3.17
C ASN A 41 13.08 -4.34 2.00
N ASN A 42 11.75 -4.38 2.16
CA ASN A 42 10.81 -4.82 1.13
C ASN A 42 9.53 -3.96 1.20
N PRO A 43 9.27 -3.08 0.21
CA PRO A 43 8.14 -2.18 0.27
C PRO A 43 6.76 -2.86 0.29
N HIS A 44 6.66 -4.09 -0.24
CA HIS A 44 5.42 -4.87 -0.16
C HIS A 44 5.06 -5.35 1.25
N SER A 45 5.98 -5.23 2.22
CA SER A 45 5.71 -5.54 3.62
C SER A 45 4.68 -4.60 4.25
N LEU A 46 4.48 -3.39 3.69
CA LEU A 46 3.53 -2.40 4.19
C LEU A 46 2.11 -2.98 4.34
N GLN A 47 1.72 -3.93 3.47
CA GLN A 47 0.40 -4.59 3.53
C GLN A 47 0.09 -5.31 4.86
N PHE A 48 1.12 -5.58 5.68
CA PHE A 48 0.95 -6.24 6.99
C PHE A 48 0.88 -5.26 8.16
N ALA A 49 1.20 -3.98 7.94
CA ALA A 49 1.11 -2.94 8.96
C ALA A 49 -0.34 -2.69 9.36
N ASP A 50 -0.55 -1.97 10.47
CA ASP A 50 -1.87 -1.46 10.85
C ASP A 50 -2.43 -0.51 9.78
N ASP A 51 -3.76 -0.44 9.65
CA ASP A 51 -4.46 0.36 8.64
C ASP A 51 -4.02 1.82 8.64
N LYS A 52 -3.71 2.39 9.81
CA LYS A 52 -3.22 3.77 9.91
C LYS A 52 -1.85 3.94 9.23
N LEU A 53 -0.96 2.98 9.42
CA LEU A 53 0.40 3.01 8.86
C LEU A 53 0.43 2.63 7.38
N GLN A 54 -0.49 1.79 6.91
CA GLN A 54 -0.65 1.50 5.48
C GLN A 54 -0.94 2.75 4.64
N ASN A 55 -1.54 3.78 5.24
CA ASN A 55 -1.87 5.04 4.59
C ASN A 55 -0.92 6.18 4.99
N ASP A 56 0.18 5.90 5.69
CA ASP A 56 1.16 6.91 6.08
C ASP A 56 1.97 7.35 4.84
N GLU A 57 1.97 8.65 4.55
CA GLU A 57 2.57 9.22 3.34
C GLU A 57 4.09 8.95 3.26
N GLU A 58 4.79 9.01 4.39
CA GLU A 58 6.22 8.73 4.44
C GLU A 58 6.49 7.28 4.07
N LEU A 59 5.74 6.33 4.64
CA LEU A 59 5.88 4.90 4.31
C LEU A 59 5.51 4.60 2.85
N LEU A 60 4.47 5.24 2.33
CA LEU A 60 4.06 5.09 0.94
C LEU A 60 5.14 5.55 -0.05
N SER A 61 5.91 6.59 0.28
CA SER A 61 7.01 7.08 -0.57
C SER A 61 8.10 6.03 -0.86
N TYR A 62 8.25 5.03 0.03
CA TYR A 62 9.19 3.91 -0.16
C TYR A 62 8.61 2.81 -1.06
N VAL A 63 7.29 2.71 -1.18
CA VAL A 63 6.59 1.78 -2.06
C VAL A 63 6.53 2.29 -3.50
N THR A 64 6.65 3.61 -3.69
CA THR A 64 6.48 4.32 -4.95
C THR A 64 7.80 4.60 -5.70
N LYS A 65 8.87 3.86 -5.45
CA LYS A 65 10.23 4.17 -5.95
C LYS A 65 10.64 3.62 -7.32
N ASP A 66 9.81 2.82 -8.00
CA ASP A 66 10.15 2.25 -9.31
C ASP A 66 9.08 2.56 -10.37
N ASP A 67 9.43 3.38 -11.38
CA ASP A 67 8.62 4.12 -12.37
C ASP A 67 7.58 3.34 -13.23
N SER A 68 7.00 2.25 -12.75
CA SER A 68 5.86 1.56 -13.36
C SER A 68 4.61 1.63 -12.46
N TYR A 69 4.12 2.85 -12.20
CA TYR A 69 3.00 3.09 -11.27
C TYR A 69 1.65 3.32 -11.93
N TYR A 70 1.48 2.99 -13.22
CA TYR A 70 0.22 3.20 -13.92
C TYR A 70 -0.26 1.90 -14.55
N TYR A 71 -1.43 1.44 -14.11
CA TYR A 71 -2.12 0.35 -14.78
C TYR A 71 -3.21 0.93 -15.68
N ASN A 72 -3.20 0.48 -16.93
CA ASN A 72 -4.21 0.79 -17.93
C ASN A 72 -5.49 0.04 -17.60
N LEU A 73 -6.45 0.69 -16.95
CA LEU A 73 -7.73 0.10 -16.65
C LEU A 73 -8.77 0.53 -17.69
N VAL A 74 -9.39 -0.45 -18.35
CA VAL A 74 -10.47 -0.22 -19.30
C VAL A 74 -11.81 -0.39 -18.57
N ASP A 75 -12.60 0.67 -18.43
CA ASP A 75 -13.94 0.56 -17.84
C ASP A 75 -14.83 -0.29 -18.77
N PRO A 76 -15.37 -1.42 -18.30
CA PRO A 76 -16.13 -2.33 -19.15
C PRO A 76 -17.48 -1.76 -19.62
N ARG A 77 -17.96 -0.67 -19.01
CA ARG A 77 -19.24 -0.04 -19.36
C ARG A 77 -19.12 0.92 -20.55
N ASN A 78 -17.97 1.60 -20.69
CA ASN A 78 -17.78 2.68 -21.68
C ASN A 78 -16.47 2.58 -22.48
N GLY A 79 -15.55 1.69 -22.12
CA GLY A 79 -14.29 1.48 -22.83
C GLY A 79 -13.19 2.50 -22.55
N PHE A 80 -13.39 3.45 -21.63
CA PHE A 80 -12.37 4.44 -21.31
C PHE A 80 -11.18 3.82 -20.57
N ARG A 81 -9.98 4.27 -20.97
CA ARG A 81 -8.72 3.89 -20.34
C ARG A 81 -8.36 4.90 -19.28
N TYR A 82 -8.04 4.40 -18.09
CA TYR A 82 -7.57 5.19 -16.97
C TYR A 82 -6.20 4.72 -16.56
N ASP A 83 -5.26 5.65 -16.46
CA ASP A 83 -3.95 5.44 -15.87
C ASP A 83 -4.07 5.70 -14.36
N ILE A 84 -4.48 4.67 -13.63
CA ILE A 84 -4.79 4.82 -12.20
C ILE A 84 -3.53 4.50 -11.38
N PRO A 85 -3.01 5.46 -10.60
CA PRO A 85 -1.89 5.21 -9.71
C PRO A 85 -2.28 4.24 -8.58
N LEU A 86 -1.31 3.41 -8.14
CA LEU A 86 -1.40 2.53 -6.96
C LEU A 86 -2.33 1.29 -7.07
N LEU A 87 -2.82 0.94 -8.26
CA LEU A 87 -3.61 -0.29 -8.46
C LEU A 87 -2.75 -1.44 -8.99
N SER A 88 -2.04 -2.16 -8.13
CA SER A 88 -1.47 -3.46 -8.53
C SER A 88 -2.56 -4.55 -8.50
N PRO A 89 -2.82 -5.32 -9.58
CA PRO A 89 -3.77 -6.42 -9.55
C PRO A 89 -3.34 -7.58 -8.63
N ASN A 90 -2.07 -7.59 -8.22
CA ASN A 90 -1.54 -8.51 -7.23
C ASN A 90 -1.65 -7.95 -5.79
N ASP A 91 -2.14 -6.73 -5.62
CA ASP A 91 -2.47 -6.17 -4.31
C ASP A 91 -3.74 -6.88 -3.77
N PRO A 92 -3.68 -7.54 -2.60
CA PRO A 92 -4.85 -8.21 -2.01
C PRO A 92 -6.06 -7.29 -1.79
N VAL A 93 -5.85 -5.97 -1.73
CA VAL A 93 -6.93 -4.98 -1.60
C VAL A 93 -7.22 -4.22 -2.91
N TYR A 94 -6.68 -4.68 -4.05
CA TYR A 94 -6.91 -4.15 -5.40
C TYR A 94 -8.39 -3.85 -5.65
N TYR A 95 -9.25 -4.84 -5.41
CA TYR A 95 -10.68 -4.74 -5.69
C TYR A 95 -11.32 -3.61 -4.87
N PHE A 96 -10.95 -3.45 -3.60
CA PHE A 96 -11.49 -2.41 -2.74
C PHE A 96 -10.98 -1.01 -3.14
N LYS A 97 -9.70 -0.89 -3.48
CA LYS A 97 -9.13 0.38 -3.99
C LYS A 97 -9.77 0.77 -5.32
N TYR A 98 -9.96 -0.19 -6.22
CA TYR A 98 -10.65 0.03 -7.50
C TYR A 98 -12.08 0.53 -7.32
N ILE A 99 -12.88 -0.16 -6.51
CA ILE A 99 -14.27 0.23 -6.22
C ILE A 99 -14.33 1.62 -5.56
N ARG A 100 -13.39 1.92 -4.65
CA ARG A 100 -13.27 3.25 -4.03
C ARG A 100 -12.96 4.34 -5.06
N TYR A 101 -12.02 4.11 -5.97
CA TYR A 101 -11.68 5.04 -7.05
C TYR A 101 -12.86 5.29 -8.00
N MET A 102 -13.57 4.24 -8.41
CA MET A 102 -14.74 4.38 -9.28
C MET A 102 -15.90 5.12 -8.61
N LYS A 103 -16.13 4.89 -7.31
CA LYS A 103 -17.12 5.66 -6.54
C LYS A 103 -16.74 7.12 -6.38
N MET A 104 -15.45 7.42 -6.18
CA MET A 104 -14.96 8.80 -6.08
C MET A 104 -15.19 9.56 -7.39
N LYS A 105 -14.92 8.93 -8.53
CA LYS A 105 -15.23 9.49 -9.85
C LYS A 105 -16.71 9.84 -10.00
N GLU A 106 -17.59 8.93 -9.61
CA GLU A 106 -19.05 9.13 -9.73
C GLU A 106 -19.56 10.27 -8.83
N GLN A 107 -18.90 10.54 -7.71
CA GLN A 107 -19.30 11.56 -6.74
C GLN A 107 -18.67 12.93 -7.01
N ASN A 108 -17.44 12.97 -7.51
CA ASN A 108 -16.68 14.20 -7.70
C ASN A 108 -15.62 14.03 -8.79
N GLU A 109 -16.07 14.14 -10.05
CA GLU A 109 -15.25 13.94 -11.25
C GLU A 109 -14.07 14.92 -11.32
N ASP A 110 -14.25 16.18 -10.90
CA ASP A 110 -13.18 17.18 -10.90
C ASP A 110 -12.04 16.81 -9.94
N THR A 111 -12.37 16.33 -8.74
CA THR A 111 -11.36 15.82 -7.79
C THR A 111 -10.68 14.57 -8.32
N PHE A 112 -11.43 13.69 -8.97
CA PHE A 112 -10.88 12.49 -9.59
C PHE A 112 -9.90 12.84 -10.73
N GLU A 113 -10.25 13.76 -11.61
CA GLU A 113 -9.38 14.22 -12.70
C GLU A 113 -8.12 14.92 -12.19
N LYS A 114 -8.21 15.72 -11.12
CA LYS A 114 -7.04 16.32 -10.45
C LYS A 114 -6.09 15.27 -9.90
N ILE A 115 -6.63 14.22 -9.27
CA ILE A 115 -5.84 13.09 -8.77
C ILE A 115 -5.13 12.35 -9.92
N LEU A 116 -5.76 12.24 -11.10
CA LEU A 116 -5.11 11.66 -12.28
C LEU A 116 -4.01 12.55 -12.87
N ARG A 117 -4.11 13.87 -12.69
CA ARG A 117 -3.22 14.88 -13.29
C ARG A 117 -2.15 15.43 -12.34
N TRP A 118 -2.20 15.07 -11.06
CA TRP A 118 -1.33 15.59 -10.00
C TRP A 118 -1.41 17.12 -9.84
N ASP A 119 -2.62 17.69 -9.96
CA ASP A 119 -2.91 19.14 -9.81
C ASP A 119 -3.60 19.44 -8.46
#